data_AF-A0A7V9KE64-F1
#
_entry.id   AF-A0A7V9KE64-F1
#
_cell.length_a   1.000
_cell.length_b   1.000
_cell.length_c   1.000
_cell.angle_alpha   90.00
_cell.angle_beta   90.00
_cell.angle_gamma   90.00
#
_symmetry.space_group_name_H-M   'P 1'
#
loop_
_entity.id
_entity.type
_entity.pdbx_description
1 polymer ?
#
loop_
_entity_poly.entity_id
_entity_poly.type
_entity_poly.pdbx_seq_one_letter_code
_entity_poly.pdbx_strand_id
1 'polypeptide(L)'
;LCSLAGAGWVDVVRAVGRRWGQGAGATAVALILVATMPFVVHEAGTFAKDMRLVRAEAALYRDLDNAVAAAGGAARARSCGAIYTGNFDTTALAWRLHVPLERAEIVPYGPGIVFAARRFSLTRPQPSVLSRDRRYRLVAGTRRWVVRARCGPAAPRRVLPRPRQD
;
A
#
# COMPACT_ATOMS: atom_id res chain seq x y z
N LEU A 1 2.51 -26.49 0.11
CA LEU A 1 1.23 -27.24 -0.04
C LEU A 1 0.50 -26.97 -1.37
N CYS A 2 0.41 -25.74 -1.90
CA CYS A 2 -0.27 -25.48 -3.19
C CYS A 2 0.34 -26.22 -4.40
N SER A 3 1.66 -26.40 -4.45
CA SER A 3 2.34 -27.08 -5.55
C SER A 3 2.09 -28.60 -5.59
N LEU A 4 1.84 -29.22 -4.43
CA LEU A 4 1.54 -30.66 -4.33
C LEU A 4 0.10 -30.97 -4.75
N ALA A 5 -0.83 -30.06 -4.47
CA ALA A 5 -2.22 -30.19 -4.93
C ALA A 5 -2.32 -30.16 -6.46
N GLY A 6 -1.54 -29.32 -7.15
CA GLY A 6 -1.58 -29.21 -8.62
C GLY A 6 -1.03 -30.44 -9.35
N ALA A 7 0.07 -31.02 -8.86
CA ALA A 7 0.69 -32.18 -9.51
C ALA A 7 -0.14 -33.47 -9.39
N GLY A 8 -0.81 -33.68 -8.24
CA GLY A 8 -1.59 -34.90 -7.99
C GLY A 8 -2.78 -35.09 -8.94
N TRP A 9 -3.42 -34.01 -9.39
CA TRP A 9 -4.56 -34.09 -10.31
C TRP A 9 -4.18 -34.64 -11.70
N VAL A 10 -2.97 -34.36 -12.17
CA VAL A 10 -2.48 -34.85 -13.46
C VAL A 10 -2.34 -36.38 -13.43
N ASP A 11 -1.83 -36.92 -12.32
CA ASP A 11 -1.70 -38.37 -12.15
C ASP A 11 -3.05 -39.06 -11.98
N VAL A 12 -4.01 -38.44 -11.31
CA VAL A 12 -5.40 -38.93 -11.22
C VAL A 12 -6.05 -38.98 -12.60
N VAL A 13 -5.98 -37.90 -13.39
CA VAL A 13 -6.54 -37.85 -14.75
C VAL A 13 -5.89 -38.88 -15.67
N ARG A 14 -4.55 -39.04 -15.59
CA ARG A 14 -3.82 -40.06 -16.36
C ARG A 14 -4.17 -41.48 -15.92
N ALA A 15 -4.35 -41.73 -14.63
CA ALA A 15 -4.77 -43.04 -14.12
C ALA A 15 -6.18 -43.42 -14.61
N VAL A 16 -7.12 -42.47 -14.57
CA VAL A 16 -8.49 -42.62 -15.10
C VAL A 16 -8.47 -42.92 -16.61
N GLY A 17 -7.71 -42.15 -17.38
CA GLY A 17 -7.58 -42.35 -18.83
C GLY A 17 -6.94 -43.69 -19.23
N ARG A 18 -5.93 -44.15 -18.47
CA ARG A 18 -5.31 -45.47 -18.70
C ARG A 18 -6.24 -46.63 -18.36
N ARG A 19 -7.07 -46.49 -17.33
CA ARG A 19 -7.91 -47.59 -16.81
C ARG A 19 -9.25 -47.74 -17.55
N TRP A 20 -9.84 -46.64 -18.02
CA TRP A 20 -11.18 -46.63 -18.61
C TRP A 20 -11.25 -46.02 -20.02
N GLY A 21 -10.10 -45.74 -20.64
CA GLY A 21 -10.01 -45.18 -21.99
C GLY A 21 -9.98 -43.65 -22.01
N GLN A 22 -9.59 -43.08 -23.16
CA GLN A 22 -9.37 -41.63 -23.29
C GLN A 22 -10.65 -40.80 -23.07
N GLY A 23 -11.82 -41.34 -23.44
CA GLY A 23 -13.11 -40.68 -23.20
C GLY A 23 -13.39 -40.44 -21.71
N ALA A 24 -13.11 -41.42 -20.84
CA ALA A 24 -13.30 -41.28 -19.40
C ALA A 24 -12.35 -40.23 -18.78
N GLY A 25 -11.12 -40.13 -19.29
CA GLY A 25 -10.16 -39.09 -18.88
C GLY A 25 -10.65 -37.68 -19.23
N ALA A 26 -11.18 -37.48 -20.44
CA ALA A 26 -11.74 -36.19 -20.85
C ALA A 26 -12.95 -35.78 -19.99
N THR A 27 -13.85 -36.73 -19.70
CA THR A 27 -15.00 -36.48 -18.81
C THR A 27 -14.55 -36.09 -17.40
N ALA A 28 -13.52 -36.74 -16.84
CA ALA A 28 -13.00 -36.40 -15.52
C ALA A 28 -12.43 -34.96 -15.48
N VAL A 29 -11.70 -34.53 -16.52
CA VAL A 29 -11.22 -33.14 -16.63
C VAL A 29 -12.39 -32.17 -16.70
N ALA A 30 -13.39 -32.45 -17.54
CA ALA A 30 -14.57 -31.61 -17.67
C ALA A 30 -15.31 -31.45 -16.32
N LEU A 31 -15.49 -32.54 -15.58
CA LEU A 31 -16.13 -32.51 -14.25
C LEU A 31 -15.32 -31.69 -13.24
N ILE A 32 -13.99 -31.82 -13.22
CA ILE A 32 -13.13 -31.02 -12.34
C ILE A 32 -13.23 -29.53 -12.68
N LEU A 33 -13.21 -29.18 -13.97
CA LEU A 33 -13.35 -27.80 -14.41
C LEU A 33 -14.70 -27.22 -14.00
N VAL A 34 -15.80 -27.96 -14.22
CA VAL A 34 -17.14 -27.53 -13.81
C VAL A 34 -17.25 -27.39 -12.30
N ALA A 35 -16.71 -28.34 -11.53
CA ALA A 35 -16.75 -28.32 -10.06
C ALA A 35 -15.93 -27.17 -9.47
N THR A 36 -14.82 -26.78 -10.10
CA THR A 36 -13.94 -25.69 -9.64
C THR A 36 -14.31 -24.31 -10.18
N MET A 37 -15.14 -24.25 -11.22
CA MET A 37 -15.59 -23.01 -11.86
C MET A 37 -16.13 -21.94 -10.88
N PRO A 38 -17.04 -22.25 -9.93
CA PRO A 38 -17.54 -21.21 -9.02
C PRO A 38 -16.44 -20.58 -8.15
N PHE A 39 -15.44 -21.37 -7.73
CA PHE A 39 -14.29 -20.87 -6.98
C PHE A 39 -13.43 -19.94 -7.83
N VAL A 40 -13.13 -20.35 -9.07
CA VAL A 40 -12.34 -19.52 -10.01
C VAL A 40 -13.05 -18.20 -10.31
N VAL A 41 -14.38 -18.23 -10.52
CA VAL A 41 -15.17 -17.01 -10.77
C VAL A 41 -15.16 -16.08 -9.55
N HIS A 42 -15.30 -16.64 -8.34
CA HIS A 42 -15.23 -15.86 -7.10
C HIS A 42 -13.85 -15.20 -6.93
N GLU A 43 -12.78 -15.97 -7.10
CA GLU A 43 -11.40 -15.50 -6.98
C GLU A 43 -11.04 -14.47 -8.05
N ALA A 44 -11.48 -14.66 -9.30
CA ALA A 44 -11.25 -13.69 -10.37
C ALA A 44 -11.86 -12.31 -10.05
N GLY A 45 -13.04 -12.31 -9.41
CA GLY A 45 -13.69 -11.08 -8.95
C GLY A 45 -12.91 -10.36 -7.84
N THR A 46 -12.35 -11.11 -6.90
CA THR A 46 -11.50 -10.59 -5.82
C THR A 46 -10.17 -10.08 -6.38
N PHE A 47 -9.51 -10.88 -7.23
CA PHE A 47 -8.28 -10.49 -7.90
C PHE A 47 -8.43 -9.19 -8.71
N ALA A 48 -9.55 -9.01 -9.42
CA ALA A 48 -9.81 -7.78 -10.15
C ALA A 48 -9.93 -6.55 -9.22
N LYS A 49 -10.48 -6.72 -8.01
CA LYS A 49 -10.54 -5.65 -6.99
C LYS A 49 -9.14 -5.33 -6.46
N ASP A 50 -8.37 -6.35 -6.14
CA ASP A 50 -7.00 -6.20 -5.62
C ASP A 50 -6.08 -5.54 -6.64
N MET A 51 -6.19 -5.95 -7.91
CA MET A 51 -5.44 -5.31 -9.00
C MET A 51 -5.79 -3.83 -9.17
N ARG A 52 -7.05 -3.43 -8.96
CA ARG A 52 -7.42 -2.00 -8.95
C ARG A 52 -6.82 -1.26 -7.76
N LEU A 53 -6.81 -1.90 -6.59
CA LEU A 53 -6.22 -1.34 -5.37
C LEU A 53 -4.71 -1.10 -5.57
N VAL A 54 -3.98 -2.12 -6.03
CA VAL A 54 -2.54 -2.05 -6.32
C VAL A 54 -2.23 -0.96 -7.35
N ARG A 55 -3.02 -0.85 -8.44
CA ARG A 55 -2.83 0.22 -9.43
C ARG A 55 -3.08 1.61 -8.83
N ALA A 56 -4.08 1.73 -7.97
CA ALA A 56 -4.41 2.99 -7.33
C ALA A 56 -3.36 3.40 -6.29
N GLU A 57 -2.78 2.45 -5.56
CA GLU A 57 -1.66 2.65 -4.64
C GLU A 57 -0.36 2.99 -5.39
N ALA A 58 -0.03 2.25 -6.45
CA ALA A 58 1.11 2.58 -7.30
C ALA A 58 1.02 4.00 -7.87
N ALA A 59 -0.19 4.42 -8.28
CA ALA A 59 -0.42 5.78 -8.73
C ALA A 59 -0.34 6.83 -7.61
N LEU A 60 -0.67 6.47 -6.36
CA LEU A 60 -0.45 7.33 -5.19
C LEU A 60 1.05 7.58 -4.99
N TYR A 61 1.87 6.53 -4.98
CA TYR A 61 3.32 6.68 -4.77
C TYR A 61 4.06 7.28 -5.96
N ARG A 62 3.58 7.10 -7.20
CA ARG A 62 4.10 7.84 -8.36
C ARG A 62 3.85 9.35 -8.24
N ASP A 63 2.71 9.75 -7.67
CA ASP A 63 2.39 11.18 -7.48
C ASP A 63 3.10 11.80 -6.28
N LEU A 64 3.80 10.99 -5.47
CA LEU A 64 4.55 11.48 -4.31
C LEU A 64 5.75 12.35 -4.74
N ASP A 65 6.42 12.00 -5.84
CA ASP A 65 7.55 12.78 -6.36
C ASP A 65 7.09 14.19 -6.77
N ASN A 66 5.91 14.30 -7.39
CA ASN A 66 5.27 15.59 -7.68
C ASN A 66 4.93 16.36 -6.41
N ALA A 67 4.48 15.68 -5.35
CA ALA A 67 4.15 16.33 -4.09
C ALA A 67 5.40 16.88 -3.39
N VAL A 68 6.51 16.13 -3.42
CA VAL A 68 7.81 16.58 -2.92
C VAL A 68 8.33 17.76 -3.74
N ALA A 69 8.24 17.70 -5.07
CA ALA A 69 8.62 18.81 -5.94
C ALA A 69 7.76 20.07 -5.65
N ALA A 70 6.45 19.91 -5.53
CA ALA A 70 5.52 21.00 -5.21
C ALA A 70 5.76 21.60 -3.81
N ALA A 71 6.35 20.85 -2.89
CA ALA A 71 6.79 21.33 -1.58
C ALA A 71 8.10 22.17 -1.63
N GLY A 72 8.67 22.38 -2.83
CA GLY A 72 9.97 23.01 -3.02
C GLY A 72 11.15 22.03 -2.97
N GLY A 73 10.88 20.72 -3.12
CA GLY A 73 11.89 19.67 -3.15
C GLY A 73 12.29 19.11 -1.78
N ALA A 74 13.09 18.04 -1.81
CA ALA A 74 13.48 17.29 -0.61
C ALA A 74 14.30 18.13 0.39
N ALA A 75 15.19 19.00 -0.09
CA ALA A 75 15.97 19.90 0.78
C ALA A 75 15.06 20.87 1.55
N ARG A 76 14.07 21.47 0.87
CA ARG A 76 13.12 22.41 1.49
C ARG A 76 12.23 21.69 2.51
N ALA A 77 11.71 20.52 2.16
CA ALA A 77 10.92 19.70 3.08
C ALA A 77 11.69 19.37 4.36
N ARG A 78 12.95 18.93 4.26
CA ARG A 78 13.82 18.64 5.41
C ARG A 78 14.14 19.87 6.25
N SER A 79 14.29 21.04 5.63
CA SER A 79 14.57 22.29 6.35
C SER A 79 13.40 22.78 7.21
N CYS A 80 12.17 22.29 6.98
CA CYS A 80 10.98 22.69 7.72
C CYS A 80 10.89 22.05 9.12
N GLY A 81 11.71 21.03 9.42
CA GLY A 81 11.74 20.34 10.71
C GLY A 81 11.30 18.87 10.59
N ALA A 82 10.43 18.44 11.51
CA ALA A 82 9.92 17.07 11.52
C ALA A 82 9.08 16.76 10.27
N ILE A 83 9.14 15.52 9.80
CA ILE A 83 8.38 15.04 8.64
C ILE A 83 7.29 14.11 9.13
N TYR A 84 6.05 14.45 8.82
CA TYR A 84 4.87 13.72 9.23
C TYR A 84 4.13 13.14 8.02
N THR A 85 3.60 11.93 8.17
CA THR A 85 2.83 11.27 7.10
C THR A 85 1.85 10.23 7.63
N GLY A 86 1.08 9.58 6.75
CA GLY A 86 0.19 8.49 7.11
C GLY A 86 0.93 7.22 7.53
N ASN A 87 0.23 6.32 8.24
CA ASN A 87 0.83 5.10 8.83
C ASN A 87 1.59 4.22 7.83
N PHE A 88 1.14 4.17 6.57
CA PHE A 88 1.70 3.31 5.54
C PHE A 88 2.64 4.05 4.56
N ASP A 89 2.78 5.36 4.73
CA ASP A 89 3.47 6.23 3.79
C ASP A 89 4.90 6.60 4.26
N THR A 90 5.29 6.20 5.47
CA THR A 90 6.57 6.56 6.12
C THR A 90 7.78 6.13 5.31
N THR A 91 7.82 4.86 4.90
CA THR A 91 8.94 4.31 4.12
C THR A 91 9.06 5.00 2.77
N ALA A 92 7.95 5.13 2.03
CA ALA A 92 7.96 5.79 0.74
C ALA A 92 8.49 7.22 0.86
N LEU A 93 7.96 8.00 1.79
CA LEU A 93 8.36 9.38 1.99
C LEU A 93 9.82 9.52 2.45
N ALA A 94 10.26 8.68 3.39
CA ALA A 94 11.64 8.67 3.89
C ALA A 94 12.65 8.47 2.75
N TRP A 95 12.36 7.52 1.85
CA TRP A 95 13.18 7.26 0.66
C TRP A 95 13.23 8.46 -0.29
N ARG A 96 12.08 9.09 -0.59
CA ARG A 96 12.04 10.26 -1.49
C ARG A 96 12.72 11.49 -0.91
N LEU A 97 12.71 11.64 0.41
CA LEU A 97 13.34 12.76 1.09
C LEU A 97 14.80 12.49 1.46
N HIS A 98 15.30 11.28 1.23
CA HIS A 98 16.63 10.82 1.66
C HIS A 98 16.87 11.12 3.14
N VAL A 99 15.96 10.61 3.99
CA VAL A 99 16.08 10.67 5.45
C VAL A 99 15.96 9.27 6.06
N PRO A 100 16.55 9.03 7.24
CA PRO A 100 16.29 7.81 8.00
C PRO A 100 14.80 7.64 8.30
N LEU A 101 14.32 6.39 8.36
CA LEU A 101 12.90 6.07 8.55
C LEU A 101 12.34 6.69 9.84
N GLU A 102 13.15 6.81 10.88
CA GLU A 102 12.80 7.38 12.19
C GLU A 102 12.58 8.91 12.14
N ARG A 103 12.86 9.56 11.00
CA ARG A 103 12.50 10.97 10.77
C ARG A 103 11.14 11.15 10.12
N ALA A 104 10.54 10.08 9.57
CA ALA A 104 9.20 10.09 9.01
C ALA A 104 8.20 9.55 10.06
N GLU A 105 7.58 10.47 10.79
CA GLU A 105 6.70 10.15 11.92
C GLU A 105 5.23 10.10 11.49
N ILE A 106 4.43 9.27 12.17
CA ILE A 106 3.00 9.12 11.87
C ILE A 106 2.10 10.01 12.73
N VAL A 107 2.61 10.49 13.86
CA VAL A 107 1.85 11.33 14.80
C VAL A 107 2.42 12.76 14.84
N PRO A 108 1.67 13.77 14.35
CA PRO A 108 2.09 15.16 14.33
C PRO A 108 2.00 15.82 15.72
N TYR A 109 3.12 15.88 16.45
CA TYR A 109 3.22 16.51 17.77
C TYR A 109 3.78 17.94 17.77
N GLY A 110 4.42 18.42 16.69
CA GLY A 110 5.15 19.69 16.71
C GLY A 110 5.18 20.43 15.37
N PRO A 111 5.99 21.51 15.25
CA PRO A 111 6.25 22.14 13.97
C PRO A 111 6.95 21.15 13.01
N GLY A 112 6.60 21.24 11.73
CA GLY A 112 7.10 20.34 10.71
C GLY A 112 6.31 20.44 9.40
N ILE A 113 6.56 19.47 8.52
CA ILE A 113 5.88 19.30 7.25
C ILE A 113 5.09 18.00 7.24
N VAL A 114 3.86 18.05 6.75
CA VAL A 114 2.93 16.93 6.64
C VAL A 114 2.74 16.62 5.17
N PHE A 115 3.04 15.38 4.78
CA PHE A 115 2.64 14.81 3.50
C PHE A 115 1.49 13.86 3.76
N ALA A 116 0.32 14.14 3.21
CA ALA A 116 -0.86 13.32 3.48
C ALA A 116 -1.57 12.96 2.18
N ALA A 117 -1.93 11.69 2.03
CA ALA A 117 -2.85 11.28 0.98
C ALA A 117 -4.17 12.05 1.14
N ARG A 118 -4.68 12.62 0.04
CA ARG A 118 -5.97 13.31 -0.01
C ARG A 118 -7.12 12.41 0.40
N ARG A 119 -6.98 11.10 0.18
CA ARG A 119 -7.95 10.07 0.54
C ARG A 119 -7.23 9.02 1.39
N PHE A 120 -7.79 8.72 2.55
CA PHE A 120 -7.31 7.71 3.49
C PHE A 120 -7.52 6.30 2.96
N SER A 121 -8.67 6.03 2.34
CA SER A 121 -8.97 4.73 1.76
C SER A 121 -9.25 4.85 0.27
N LEU A 122 -8.69 3.90 -0.49
CA LEU A 122 -8.92 3.75 -1.91
C LEU A 122 -10.32 3.17 -2.21
N THR A 123 -10.89 2.43 -1.26
CA THR A 123 -12.23 1.83 -1.35
C THR A 123 -13.32 2.72 -0.75
N ARG A 124 -12.98 3.57 0.24
CA ARG A 124 -13.87 4.59 0.81
C ARG A 124 -13.18 5.95 0.75
N PRO A 125 -13.59 6.88 -0.13
CA PRO A 125 -12.89 8.14 -0.36
C PRO A 125 -13.13 9.14 0.77
N GLN A 126 -12.67 8.80 1.97
CA GLN A 126 -12.64 9.72 3.09
C GLN A 126 -11.29 10.43 3.11
N PRO A 127 -11.25 11.72 3.45
CA PRO A 127 -10.00 12.44 3.66
C PRO A 127 -9.17 11.80 4.78
N SER A 128 -7.84 11.85 4.68
CA SER A 128 -7.00 11.56 5.87
C SER A 128 -7.11 12.70 6.87
N VAL A 129 -7.06 12.39 8.17
CA VAL A 129 -7.09 13.41 9.24
C VAL A 129 -5.96 14.43 9.04
N LEU A 130 -4.77 13.94 8.69
CA LEU A 130 -3.59 14.76 8.37
C LEU A 130 -3.82 15.71 7.19
N SER A 131 -4.53 15.28 6.13
CA SER A 131 -4.84 16.16 5.00
C SER A 131 -5.70 17.36 5.39
N ARG A 132 -6.49 17.23 6.46
CA ARG A 132 -7.41 18.27 6.95
C ARG A 132 -6.95 18.97 8.22
N ASP A 133 -5.85 18.56 8.82
CA ASP A 133 -5.32 19.16 10.06
C ASP A 133 -5.02 20.66 9.93
N ARG A 134 -5.86 21.49 10.56
CA ARG A 134 -5.77 22.96 10.52
C ARG A 134 -4.54 23.53 11.23
N ARG A 135 -3.84 22.72 12.05
CA ARG A 135 -2.59 23.14 12.70
C ARG A 135 -1.46 23.39 11.70
N TYR A 136 -1.57 22.86 10.48
CA TYR A 136 -0.60 23.04 9.40
C TYR A 136 -1.22 23.84 8.25
N ARG A 137 -0.50 24.86 7.76
CA ARG A 137 -0.94 25.66 6.61
C ARG A 137 -0.74 24.86 5.32
N LEU A 138 -1.71 24.92 4.40
CA LEU A 138 -1.53 24.32 3.07
C LEU A 138 -0.35 25.01 2.35
N VAL A 139 0.62 24.22 1.91
CA VAL A 139 1.78 24.70 1.13
C VAL A 139 1.62 24.34 -0.32
N ALA A 140 1.24 23.09 -0.59
CA ALA A 140 1.07 22.57 -1.93
C ALA A 140 0.08 21.41 -1.94
N GLY A 141 -0.33 21.01 -3.14
CA GLY A 141 -1.13 19.81 -3.30
C GLY A 141 -1.06 19.31 -4.74
N THR A 142 -1.14 18.00 -4.88
CA THR A 142 -1.24 17.33 -6.18
C THR A 142 -2.64 16.73 -6.31
N ARG A 143 -2.84 15.85 -7.28
CA ARG A 143 -4.09 15.10 -7.43
C ARG A 143 -4.33 14.15 -6.26
N ARG A 144 -3.27 13.57 -5.68
CA ARG A 144 -3.37 12.52 -4.65
C ARG A 144 -2.80 12.91 -3.30
N TRP A 145 -1.98 13.95 -3.23
CA TRP A 145 -1.33 14.41 -2.01
C TRP A 145 -1.75 15.82 -1.63
N VAL A 146 -1.71 16.09 -0.33
CA VAL A 146 -1.73 17.42 0.27
C VAL A 146 -0.43 17.58 1.04
N VAL A 147 0.25 18.69 0.82
CA VAL A 147 1.43 19.08 1.60
C VAL A 147 1.06 20.28 2.46
N ARG A 148 1.21 20.11 3.77
CA ARG A 148 0.92 21.17 4.74
C ARG A 148 2.15 21.38 5.59
N ALA A 149 2.38 22.60 6.07
CA ALA A 149 3.53 22.89 6.89
C ALA A 149 3.20 23.90 7.99
N ARG A 150 3.92 23.74 9.10
CA ARG A 150 4.08 24.69 10.17
C ARG A 150 5.57 24.67 10.51
N CYS A 151 6.38 25.32 9.68
CA CYS A 151 7.82 25.33 9.88
C CYS A 151 8.15 26.18 11.12
N GLY A 152 9.12 25.72 11.88
CA GLY A 152 9.65 26.38 13.08
C GLY A 152 10.92 25.65 13.53
N PRO A 153 11.63 26.16 14.55
CA PRO A 153 12.76 25.42 15.11
C PRO A 153 12.27 24.03 15.52
N ALA A 154 12.99 22.99 15.08
CA ALA A 154 12.64 21.61 15.36
C ALA A 154 12.48 21.43 16.88
N ALA A 155 11.30 20.97 17.32
CA ALA A 155 11.11 20.66 18.73
C ALA A 155 12.14 19.58 19.13
N PRO A 156 12.78 19.69 20.32
CA PRO A 156 13.67 18.65 20.79
C PRO A 156 12.91 17.31 20.81
N ARG A 157 13.47 16.29 20.14
CA ARG A 157 12.89 14.94 20.10
C ARG A 157 12.64 14.47 21.53
N ARG A 158 11.39 14.20 21.90
CA ARG A 158 11.13 13.33 23.06
C ARG A 158 11.54 11.92 22.66
N VAL A 159 12.75 11.53 23.04
CA VAL A 159 13.15 10.13 23.03
C VAL A 159 12.23 9.43 24.02
N LEU A 160 11.24 8.70 23.51
CA LEU A 160 10.48 7.79 24.36
C LEU A 160 11.48 6.82 24.99
N PRO A 161 11.47 6.64 26.32
CA PRO A 161 12.36 5.68 26.96
C PRO A 161 12.17 4.32 26.30
N ARG A 162 13.28 3.68 25.89
CA ARG A 162 13.23 2.31 25.34
C ARG A 162 12.50 1.43 26.35
N PRO A 163 11.53 0.61 25.92
CA PRO A 163 10.96 -0.40 26.82
C PRO A 163 12.12 -1.28 27.32
N ARG A 164 12.23 -1.44 28.65
CA ARG A 164 13.16 -2.39 29.26
C ARG A 164 12.83 -3.77 28.71
N GLN A 165 13.82 -4.42 28.11
CA GLN A 165 13.76 -5.85 27.82
C GLN A 165 14.38 -6.53 29.03
N ASP A 166 13.55 -6.78 30.04
CA ASP A 166 13.88 -7.65 31.17
C ASP A 166 13.38 -9.06 30.87
#